data_AF-J1JQ03-F1
#
_entry.id   AF-J1JQ03-F1
#
_cell.length_a   1.000
_cell.length_b   1.000
_cell.length_c   1.000
_cell.angle_alpha   90.00
_cell.angle_beta   90.00
_cell.angle_gamma   90.00
#
_symmetry.space_group_name_H-M   'P 1'
#
loop_
_entity.id
_entity.type
_entity.pdbx_description
1 polymer ?
#
loop_
_entity_poly.entity_id
_entity_poly.type
_entity_poly.pdbx_seq_one_letter_code
_entity_poly.pdbx_strand_id
1 'polypeptide(L)'
;MKSLSIALIVIFIASFSISVLSRYTSVDSLEQYDKLYEKYVSENYQNSEYHQKLAKAKESVEYLKTFMGSTVDIPHDKSPFWKHLITLPSNPPEFNILKHYHIVLVFCGRFADLLQGDKSMPTVTFNDLQTKLKEYGSIFNDWDTIETILFKAKFETHFNDPMFEYAEKFLNSPNGISRKEQTIRTEHMILGHESVRLKNTVNMCSIAISVYREMMPKEDIRPPVRYGSFEKWKRYLKIF
;
A
#
# COMPACT_ATOMS: atom_id res chain seq x y z
N MET A 1 -48.82 -17.30 14.24
CA MET A 1 -47.44 -17.44 14.74
C MET A 1 -46.50 -18.18 13.78
N LYS A 2 -46.86 -19.35 13.20
CA LYS A 2 -45.96 -20.12 12.32
C LYS A 2 -45.48 -19.37 11.05
N SER A 3 -46.32 -18.55 10.42
CA SER A 3 -45.92 -17.85 9.18
C SER A 3 -44.94 -16.69 9.42
N LEU A 4 -44.98 -16.06 10.60
CA LEU A 4 -44.08 -14.97 10.97
C LEU A 4 -42.64 -15.48 11.21
N SER A 5 -42.49 -16.65 11.83
CA SER A 5 -41.18 -17.30 12.02
C SER A 5 -40.55 -17.74 10.70
N ILE A 6 -41.35 -18.23 9.74
CA ILE A 6 -40.83 -18.63 8.42
C ILE A 6 -40.31 -17.42 7.66
N ALA A 7 -41.04 -16.29 7.67
CA ALA A 7 -40.59 -15.05 7.03
C ALA A 7 -39.28 -14.51 7.63
N LEU A 8 -39.14 -14.53 8.95
CA LEU A 8 -37.91 -14.09 9.64
C LEU A 8 -36.70 -15.00 9.32
N ILE A 9 -36.90 -16.31 9.22
CA ILE A 9 -35.85 -17.26 8.83
C ILE A 9 -35.40 -17.00 7.38
N VAL A 10 -36.34 -16.77 6.45
CA VAL A 10 -36.02 -16.47 5.05
C VAL A 10 -35.26 -15.16 4.92
N ILE A 11 -35.67 -14.11 5.65
CA ILE A 11 -34.95 -12.82 5.68
C ILE A 11 -33.55 -13.02 6.25
N PHE A 12 -33.40 -13.78 7.33
CA PHE A 12 -32.10 -14.05 7.95
C PHE A 12 -31.16 -14.82 7.00
N ILE A 13 -31.67 -15.86 6.31
CA ILE A 13 -30.89 -16.62 5.33
C ILE A 13 -30.52 -15.75 4.12
N ALA A 14 -31.43 -14.94 3.60
CA ALA A 14 -31.14 -14.02 2.50
C ALA A 14 -30.09 -12.97 2.92
N SER A 15 -30.23 -12.39 4.11
CA SER A 15 -29.29 -11.40 4.66
C SER A 15 -27.92 -12.01 4.93
N PHE A 16 -27.87 -13.23 5.47
CA PHE A 16 -26.63 -13.96 5.71
C PHE A 16 -25.97 -14.36 4.38
N SER A 17 -26.74 -14.79 3.39
CA SER A 17 -26.23 -15.12 2.05
C SER A 17 -25.65 -13.89 1.35
N ILE A 18 -26.33 -12.74 1.43
CA ILE A 18 -25.83 -11.46 0.89
C ILE A 18 -24.57 -11.01 1.64
N SER A 19 -24.51 -11.21 2.97
CA SER A 19 -23.35 -10.87 3.81
C SER A 19 -22.15 -11.80 3.59
N VAL A 20 -22.40 -13.06 3.25
CA VAL A 20 -21.35 -14.03 2.88
C VAL A 20 -20.86 -13.76 1.46
N LEU A 21 -21.75 -13.49 0.51
CA LEU A 21 -21.41 -13.15 -0.87
C LEU A 21 -20.68 -11.80 -0.98
N SER A 22 -21.01 -10.81 -0.15
CA SER A 22 -20.33 -9.52 -0.14
C SER A 22 -18.91 -9.57 0.43
N ARG A 23 -18.56 -10.61 1.22
CA ARG A 23 -17.18 -10.85 1.68
C ARG A 23 -16.27 -11.43 0.59
N TYR A 24 -16.84 -11.95 -0.50
CA TYR A 24 -16.14 -12.53 -1.66
C TYR A 24 -16.12 -11.59 -2.87
N THR A 25 -16.04 -10.29 -2.68
CA THR A 25 -15.62 -9.39 -3.78
C THR A 25 -14.17 -9.69 -4.14
N SER A 26 -13.96 -10.50 -5.18
CA SER A 26 -12.67 -10.62 -5.86
C SER A 26 -12.27 -9.23 -6.37
N VAL A 27 -11.05 -8.81 -6.08
CA VAL A 27 -10.48 -7.56 -6.58
C VAL A 27 -9.31 -7.95 -7.47
N ASP A 28 -9.60 -8.48 -8.64
CA ASP A 28 -8.59 -8.99 -9.56
C ASP A 28 -8.11 -7.95 -10.56
N SER A 29 -8.72 -6.76 -10.61
CA SER A 29 -8.31 -5.69 -11.52
C SER A 29 -8.39 -4.30 -10.86
N LEU A 30 -7.66 -3.35 -11.43
CA LEU A 30 -7.74 -1.94 -11.02
C LEU A 30 -9.13 -1.34 -11.30
N GLU A 31 -9.84 -1.84 -12.32
CA GLU A 31 -11.23 -1.42 -12.58
C GLU A 31 -12.18 -1.85 -11.45
N GLN A 32 -12.04 -3.08 -10.95
CA GLN A 32 -12.83 -3.54 -9.80
C GLN A 32 -12.48 -2.76 -8.54
N TYR A 33 -11.19 -2.48 -8.34
CA TYR A 33 -10.73 -1.63 -7.25
C TYR A 33 -11.31 -0.21 -7.35
N ASP A 34 -11.31 0.40 -8.55
CA ASP A 34 -11.84 1.74 -8.80
C ASP A 34 -13.34 1.84 -8.44
N LYS A 35 -14.13 0.84 -8.80
CA LYS A 35 -15.57 0.79 -8.43
C LYS A 35 -15.76 0.77 -6.91
N LEU A 36 -14.91 0.02 -6.19
CA LEU A 36 -14.94 -0.02 -4.72
C LEU A 36 -14.49 1.32 -4.13
N TYR A 37 -13.48 1.95 -4.71
CA TYR A 37 -13.00 3.27 -4.29
C TYR A 37 -14.05 4.36 -4.51
N GLU A 38 -14.74 4.37 -5.66
CA GLU A 38 -15.81 5.32 -5.95
C GLU A 38 -16.98 5.17 -4.97
N LYS A 39 -17.37 3.92 -4.68
CA LYS A 39 -18.33 3.62 -3.62
C LYS A 39 -17.86 4.16 -2.26
N TYR A 40 -16.65 3.84 -1.85
CA TYR A 40 -16.03 4.33 -0.61
C TYR A 40 -16.08 5.86 -0.52
N VAL A 41 -15.71 6.57 -1.58
CA VAL A 41 -15.75 8.03 -1.64
C VAL A 41 -17.17 8.56 -1.46
N SER A 42 -18.15 7.99 -2.18
CA SER A 42 -19.56 8.42 -2.06
C SER A 42 -20.17 8.17 -0.68
N GLU A 43 -19.70 7.14 0.04
CA GLU A 43 -20.22 6.78 1.36
C GLU A 43 -19.57 7.59 2.49
N ASN A 44 -18.31 8.00 2.32
CA ASN A 44 -17.50 8.59 3.41
C ASN A 44 -17.26 10.11 3.27
N TYR A 45 -17.62 10.73 2.14
CA TYR A 45 -17.35 12.15 1.91
C TYR A 45 -18.56 12.88 1.35
N GLN A 46 -18.72 14.14 1.76
CA GLN A 46 -19.49 15.09 0.98
C GLN A 46 -18.73 15.44 -0.30
N ASN A 47 -19.45 15.62 -1.41
CA ASN A 47 -18.82 15.83 -2.72
C ASN A 47 -17.85 17.03 -2.74
N SER A 48 -18.22 18.14 -2.10
CA SER A 48 -17.38 19.34 -1.98
C SER A 48 -16.12 19.09 -1.15
N GLU A 49 -16.21 18.34 -0.05
CA GLU A 49 -15.08 17.96 0.79
C GLU A 49 -14.10 17.08 0.02
N TYR A 50 -14.60 16.04 -0.66
CA TYR A 50 -13.78 15.15 -1.47
C TYR A 50 -13.00 15.92 -2.54
N HIS A 51 -13.66 16.81 -3.29
CA HIS A 51 -13.00 17.59 -4.32
C HIS A 51 -11.92 18.52 -3.76
N GLN A 52 -12.14 19.13 -2.59
CA GLN A 52 -11.14 19.97 -1.94
C GLN A 52 -9.91 19.15 -1.51
N LYS A 53 -10.11 17.99 -0.89
CA LYS A 53 -9.04 17.08 -0.49
C LYS A 53 -8.26 16.56 -1.71
N LEU A 54 -8.98 16.17 -2.76
CA LEU A 54 -8.37 15.71 -4.01
C LEU A 54 -7.50 16.78 -4.68
N ALA A 55 -7.90 18.06 -4.61
CA ALA A 55 -7.10 19.17 -5.12
C ALA A 55 -5.77 19.32 -4.36
N LYS A 56 -5.80 19.28 -3.03
CA LYS A 56 -4.58 19.32 -2.20
C LYS A 56 -3.66 18.11 -2.43
N ALA A 57 -4.25 16.93 -2.56
CA ALA A 57 -3.51 15.71 -2.87
C ALA A 57 -2.80 15.82 -4.23
N LYS A 58 -3.44 16.40 -5.24
CA LYS A 58 -2.83 16.66 -6.56
C LYS A 58 -1.61 17.58 -6.46
N GLU A 59 -1.74 18.69 -5.72
CA GLU A 59 -0.61 19.61 -5.51
C GLU A 59 0.58 18.91 -4.84
N SER A 60 0.30 18.08 -3.83
CA SER A 60 1.32 17.28 -3.13
C SER A 60 2.02 16.28 -4.06
N VAL A 61 1.24 15.61 -4.93
CA VAL A 61 1.78 14.66 -5.92
C VAL A 61 2.71 15.37 -6.90
N GLU A 62 2.31 16.51 -7.45
CA GLU A 62 3.12 17.26 -8.42
C GLU A 62 4.43 17.77 -7.81
N TYR A 63 4.37 18.26 -6.57
CA TYR A 63 5.58 18.64 -5.83
C TYR A 63 6.51 17.45 -5.61
N LEU A 64 5.99 16.32 -5.12
CA LEU A 64 6.80 15.16 -4.77
C LEU A 64 7.38 14.42 -5.99
N LYS A 65 6.72 14.48 -7.15
CA LYS A 65 7.26 13.96 -8.42
C LYS A 65 8.60 14.58 -8.79
N THR A 66 8.86 15.82 -8.39
CA THR A 66 10.14 16.51 -8.70
C THR A 66 11.36 15.84 -8.07
N PHE A 67 11.18 14.98 -7.05
CA PHE A 67 12.26 14.23 -6.40
C PHE A 67 12.53 12.85 -7.03
N MET A 68 11.70 12.42 -7.99
CA MET A 68 11.87 11.12 -8.66
C MET A 68 12.95 11.21 -9.74
N GLY A 69 13.84 10.21 -9.78
CA GLY A 69 14.86 10.11 -10.81
C GLY A 69 14.28 9.63 -12.14
N SER A 70 15.02 9.87 -13.23
CA SER A 70 14.69 9.30 -14.55
C SER A 70 14.59 7.78 -14.46
N THR A 71 13.52 7.22 -15.02
CA THR A 71 13.19 5.81 -14.91
C THR A 71 14.24 4.96 -15.62
N VAL A 72 14.82 3.98 -14.92
CA VAL A 72 15.60 2.92 -15.57
C VAL A 72 14.60 1.94 -16.15
N ASP A 73 14.62 1.75 -17.47
CA ASP A 73 13.81 0.73 -18.13
C ASP A 73 14.43 -0.63 -17.80
N ILE A 74 13.89 -1.32 -16.80
CA ILE A 74 14.41 -2.61 -16.36
C ILE A 74 13.77 -3.69 -17.23
N PRO A 75 14.56 -4.46 -18.01
CA PRO A 75 14.02 -5.46 -18.92
C PRO A 75 13.59 -6.71 -18.13
N HIS A 76 12.40 -6.71 -17.53
CA HIS A 76 11.86 -7.88 -16.84
C HIS A 76 10.34 -8.11 -17.02
N ASP A 77 9.98 -9.37 -16.78
CA ASP A 77 8.79 -10.16 -17.13
C ASP A 77 7.41 -9.49 -16.93
N LYS A 78 6.42 -9.98 -17.70
CA LYS A 78 5.09 -9.47 -18.08
C LYS A 78 4.12 -8.98 -16.98
N SER A 79 4.57 -8.70 -15.76
CA SER A 79 3.75 -8.17 -14.67
C SER A 79 3.57 -6.65 -14.81
N PRO A 80 2.38 -6.13 -15.19
CA PRO A 80 2.18 -4.71 -15.46
C PRO A 80 2.21 -3.82 -14.20
N PHE A 81 1.78 -4.33 -13.04
CA PHE A 81 1.56 -3.50 -11.85
C PHE A 81 2.82 -2.76 -11.34
N TRP A 82 3.96 -3.44 -11.24
CA TRP A 82 5.22 -2.83 -10.76
C TRP A 82 5.74 -1.72 -11.63
N LYS A 83 5.47 -1.81 -12.94
CA LYS A 83 5.82 -0.76 -13.88
C LYS A 83 5.15 0.54 -13.45
N HIS A 84 3.89 0.50 -13.06
CA HIS A 84 3.15 1.69 -12.62
C HIS A 84 3.62 2.26 -11.28
N LEU A 85 4.19 1.42 -10.41
CA LEU A 85 4.77 1.90 -9.16
C LEU A 85 6.12 2.56 -9.36
N ILE A 86 6.97 2.08 -10.26
CA ILE A 86 8.33 2.62 -10.42
C ILE A 86 8.36 3.75 -11.45
N THR A 87 7.52 3.64 -12.48
CA THR A 87 7.27 4.68 -13.47
C THR A 87 5.91 5.26 -13.11
N LEU A 88 5.85 6.40 -12.41
CA LEU A 88 4.62 7.20 -12.36
C LEU A 88 4.47 7.82 -13.75
N PRO A 89 3.76 7.19 -14.69
CA PRO A 89 3.65 7.74 -16.02
C PRO A 89 2.83 9.03 -15.89
N SER A 90 3.14 10.03 -16.69
CA SER A 90 2.42 11.30 -16.69
C SER A 90 0.94 11.14 -17.09
N ASN A 91 0.56 10.01 -17.72
CA ASN A 91 -0.82 9.74 -18.09
C ASN A 91 -1.13 8.24 -18.40
N PRO A 92 -1.13 7.30 -17.43
CA PRO A 92 -1.69 5.97 -17.66
C PRO A 92 -3.17 5.92 -17.22
N PRO A 93 -4.07 5.36 -18.02
CA PRO A 93 -5.45 5.14 -17.60
C PRO A 93 -5.59 4.05 -16.51
N GLU A 94 -4.59 3.19 -16.32
CA GLU A 94 -4.70 2.01 -15.44
C GLU A 94 -4.34 2.30 -13.98
N PHE A 95 -3.27 3.05 -13.69
CA PHE A 95 -2.80 3.29 -12.33
C PHE A 95 -2.77 4.78 -11.99
N ASN A 96 -3.66 5.20 -11.09
CA ASN A 96 -3.82 6.57 -10.64
C ASN A 96 -3.52 6.64 -9.15
N ILE A 97 -2.37 7.25 -8.80
CA ILE A 97 -1.94 7.36 -7.40
C ILE A 97 -2.97 8.05 -6.49
N LEU A 98 -3.83 8.91 -7.02
CA LEU A 98 -4.88 9.59 -6.25
C LEU A 98 -6.05 8.66 -5.88
N LYS A 99 -6.23 7.56 -6.61
CA LYS A 99 -7.22 6.51 -6.32
C LYS A 99 -6.58 5.28 -5.68
N HIS A 100 -5.32 4.98 -6.02
CA HIS A 100 -4.65 3.71 -5.73
C HIS A 100 -3.61 3.83 -4.60
N TYR A 101 -3.58 4.92 -3.86
CA TYR A 101 -2.58 5.13 -2.79
C TYR A 101 -2.64 4.04 -1.70
N HIS A 102 -3.80 3.44 -1.37
CA HIS A 102 -3.85 2.32 -0.42
C HIS A 102 -3.07 1.10 -0.92
N ILE A 103 -3.15 0.79 -2.22
CA ILE A 103 -2.35 -0.27 -2.85
C ILE A 103 -0.86 -0.01 -2.64
N VAL A 104 -0.43 1.25 -2.87
CA VAL A 104 0.98 1.64 -2.64
C VAL A 104 1.35 1.52 -1.17
N LEU A 105 0.49 1.94 -0.24
CA LEU A 105 0.77 1.85 1.19
C LEU A 105 0.88 0.40 1.67
N VAL A 106 -0.02 -0.51 1.25
CA VAL A 106 0.11 -1.95 1.56
C VAL A 106 1.41 -2.51 1.00
N PHE A 107 1.73 -2.14 -0.23
CA PHE A 107 2.99 -2.50 -0.87
C PHE A 107 4.20 -2.01 -0.06
N CYS A 108 4.21 -0.75 0.38
CA CYS A 108 5.30 -0.16 1.16
C CYS A 108 5.41 -0.81 2.54
N GLY A 109 4.27 -1.17 3.14
CA GLY A 109 4.21 -1.95 4.37
C GLY A 109 4.89 -3.32 4.24
N ARG A 110 4.64 -4.03 3.12
CA ARG A 110 5.33 -5.31 2.82
C ARG A 110 6.83 -5.13 2.61
N PHE A 111 7.26 -4.00 2.09
CA PHE A 111 8.69 -3.65 2.01
C PHE A 111 9.29 -3.47 3.42
N ALA A 112 8.61 -2.73 4.28
CA ALA A 112 9.03 -2.54 5.68
C ALA A 112 9.04 -3.86 6.46
N ASP A 113 8.12 -4.78 6.17
CA ASP A 113 8.12 -6.14 6.73
C ASP A 113 9.42 -6.89 6.39
N LEU A 114 9.89 -6.79 5.14
CA LEU A 114 11.15 -7.39 4.71
C LEU A 114 12.35 -6.82 5.47
N LEU A 115 12.41 -5.50 5.67
CA LEU A 115 13.47 -4.84 6.46
C LEU A 115 13.49 -5.34 7.91
N GLN A 116 12.33 -5.73 8.46
CA GLN A 116 12.19 -6.28 9.81
C GLN A 116 12.37 -7.81 9.88
N GLY A 117 12.63 -8.48 8.76
CA GLY A 117 12.81 -9.92 8.69
C GLY A 117 11.53 -10.74 8.64
N ASP A 118 10.39 -10.08 8.46
CA ASP A 118 9.09 -10.70 8.26
C ASP A 118 8.87 -10.99 6.76
N LYS A 119 9.52 -12.05 6.27
CA LYS A 119 9.48 -12.46 4.87
C LYS A 119 8.73 -13.76 4.64
N SER A 120 7.87 -13.75 3.62
CA SER A 120 7.05 -14.91 3.24
C SER A 120 7.86 -16.00 2.55
N MET A 121 8.97 -15.66 1.88
CA MET A 121 9.94 -16.61 1.34
C MET A 121 11.36 -16.03 1.40
N PRO A 122 12.29 -16.64 2.15
CA PRO A 122 13.71 -16.31 2.07
C PRO A 122 14.29 -16.81 0.74
N THR A 123 14.82 -15.94 -0.14
CA THR A 123 15.79 -16.39 -1.16
C THR A 123 17.23 -16.25 -0.68
N VAL A 124 17.45 -15.36 0.29
CA VAL A 124 18.71 -15.16 1.02
C VAL A 124 18.44 -15.36 2.51
N THR A 125 19.45 -15.57 3.36
CA THR A 125 19.20 -15.53 4.82
C THR A 125 18.86 -14.10 5.25
N PHE A 126 18.15 -13.93 6.36
CA PHE A 126 17.83 -12.58 6.85
C PHE A 126 19.09 -11.78 7.22
N ASN A 127 20.10 -12.45 7.80
CA ASN A 127 21.37 -11.82 8.17
C ASN A 127 22.17 -11.35 6.95
N ASP A 128 22.17 -12.14 5.87
CA ASP A 128 22.84 -11.75 4.62
C ASP A 128 22.14 -10.55 3.96
N LEU A 129 20.80 -10.57 3.93
CA LEU A 129 20.02 -9.45 3.43
C LEU A 129 20.25 -8.18 4.26
N GLN A 130 20.31 -8.29 5.60
CA GLN A 130 20.64 -7.16 6.47
C GLN A 130 22.05 -6.64 6.24
N THR A 131 23.02 -7.53 6.04
CA THR A 131 24.41 -7.13 5.71
C THR A 131 24.43 -6.35 4.39
N LYS A 132 23.75 -6.87 3.36
CA LYS A 132 23.64 -6.21 2.06
C LYS A 132 22.89 -4.89 2.14
N LEU A 133 21.83 -4.81 2.93
CA LEU A 133 21.11 -3.57 3.21
C LEU A 133 21.99 -2.53 3.90
N LYS A 134 22.84 -2.94 4.85
CA LYS A 134 23.79 -2.02 5.52
C LYS A 134 24.87 -1.52 4.56
N GLU A 135 25.46 -2.42 3.76
CA GLU A 135 26.41 -2.06 2.71
C GLU A 135 25.77 -1.08 1.73
N TYR A 136 24.56 -1.41 1.27
CA TYR A 136 23.82 -0.58 0.35
C TYR A 136 23.43 0.77 0.95
N GLY A 137 22.95 0.78 2.19
CA GLY A 137 22.59 1.98 2.95
C GLY A 137 23.78 2.89 3.23
N SER A 138 24.98 2.33 3.43
CA SER A 138 26.21 3.14 3.59
C SER A 138 26.56 3.97 2.34
N ILE A 139 26.03 3.60 1.18
CA ILE A 139 26.17 4.33 -0.09
C ILE A 139 25.11 5.45 -0.21
N PHE A 140 24.06 5.40 0.62
CA PHE A 140 22.98 6.38 0.65
C PHE A 140 23.11 7.30 1.87
N ASN A 141 23.36 8.59 1.61
CA ASN A 141 23.39 9.61 2.66
C ASN A 141 22.04 9.76 3.41
N ASP A 142 20.93 9.25 2.86
CA ASP A 142 19.56 9.42 3.36
C ASP A 142 18.92 8.12 3.86
N TRP A 143 19.69 7.10 4.25
CA TRP A 143 19.16 5.79 4.65
C TRP A 143 18.11 5.87 5.77
N ASP A 144 18.36 6.67 6.80
CA ASP A 144 17.41 6.85 7.92
C ASP A 144 16.07 7.45 7.45
N THR A 145 16.13 8.33 6.45
CA THR A 145 14.94 8.91 5.82
C THR A 145 14.16 7.85 5.05
N ILE A 146 14.86 6.98 4.32
CA ILE A 146 14.26 5.86 3.58
C ILE A 146 13.53 4.90 4.53
N GLU A 147 14.21 4.44 5.58
CA GLU A 147 13.61 3.55 6.58
C GLU A 147 12.38 4.21 7.23
N THR A 148 12.51 5.48 7.61
CA THR A 148 11.42 6.26 8.20
C THR A 148 10.19 6.30 7.29
N ILE A 149 10.36 6.55 5.99
CA ILE A 149 9.24 6.60 5.03
C ILE A 149 8.56 5.22 4.92
N LEU A 150 9.33 4.15 4.78
CA LEU A 150 8.79 2.79 4.66
C LEU A 150 8.03 2.37 5.93
N PHE A 151 8.58 2.69 7.10
CA PHE A 151 7.90 2.42 8.37
C PHE A 151 6.65 3.28 8.58
N LYS A 152 6.67 4.56 8.18
CA LYS A 152 5.46 5.39 8.18
C LYS A 152 4.38 4.80 7.29
N ALA A 153 4.72 4.36 6.07
CA ALA A 153 3.77 3.73 5.17
C ALA A 153 3.14 2.46 5.77
N LYS A 154 3.90 1.70 6.57
CA LYS A 154 3.37 0.54 7.31
C LYS A 154 2.40 0.95 8.42
N PHE A 155 2.78 1.93 9.25
CA PHE A 155 2.12 2.19 10.54
C PHE A 155 1.10 3.32 10.55
N GLU A 156 1.08 4.18 9.53
CA GLU A 156 0.10 5.25 9.43
C GLU A 156 -1.25 4.77 8.87
N THR A 157 -1.30 3.56 8.30
CA THR A 157 -2.53 2.98 7.74
C THR A 157 -3.59 2.74 8.81
N HIS A 158 -4.84 3.10 8.53
CA HIS A 158 -5.95 2.87 9.43
C HIS A 158 -6.53 1.48 9.22
N PHE A 159 -6.50 0.67 10.28
CA PHE A 159 -7.09 -0.67 10.27
C PHE A 159 -8.59 -0.69 9.98
N ASN A 160 -9.27 0.45 10.12
CA ASN A 160 -10.71 0.56 9.86
C ASN A 160 -11.04 1.06 8.45
N ASP A 161 -10.06 1.49 7.65
CA ASP A 161 -10.31 1.88 6.27
C ASP A 161 -10.41 0.61 5.39
N PRO A 162 -11.60 0.28 4.86
CA PRO A 162 -11.83 -0.97 4.13
C PRO A 162 -11.03 -1.03 2.81
N MET A 163 -10.54 0.11 2.30
CA MET A 163 -9.73 0.13 1.10
C MET A 163 -8.39 -0.58 1.28
N PHE A 164 -7.86 -0.69 2.51
CA PHE A 164 -6.66 -1.51 2.76
C PHE A 164 -6.92 -3.01 2.56
N GLU A 165 -8.11 -3.51 2.93
CA GLU A 165 -8.48 -4.90 2.66
C GLU A 165 -8.59 -5.15 1.15
N TYR A 166 -9.23 -4.23 0.41
CA TYR A 166 -9.34 -4.34 -1.04
C TYR A 166 -7.98 -4.21 -1.74
N ALA A 167 -7.10 -3.34 -1.24
CA ALA A 167 -5.74 -3.20 -1.73
C ALA A 167 -4.93 -4.49 -1.53
N GLU A 168 -5.08 -5.13 -0.37
CA GLU A 168 -4.43 -6.42 -0.11
C GLU A 168 -4.98 -7.54 -0.99
N LYS A 169 -6.31 -7.60 -1.20
CA LYS A 169 -6.94 -8.53 -2.16
C LYS A 169 -6.40 -8.30 -3.57
N PHE A 170 -6.33 -7.04 -4.03
CA PHE A 170 -5.77 -6.68 -5.33
C PHE A 170 -4.32 -7.13 -5.48
N LEU A 171 -3.47 -6.81 -4.50
CA LEU A 171 -2.07 -7.22 -4.55
C LEU A 171 -1.93 -8.75 -4.59
N ASN A 172 -2.80 -9.49 -3.92
CA ASN A 172 -2.76 -10.95 -3.94
C ASN A 172 -3.43 -11.59 -5.17
N SER A 173 -4.03 -10.78 -6.06
CA SER A 173 -4.65 -11.26 -7.29
C SER A 173 -3.62 -11.58 -8.40
N PRO A 174 -4.01 -12.29 -9.47
CA PRO A 174 -3.14 -12.56 -10.62
C PRO A 174 -2.59 -11.30 -11.32
N ASN A 175 -3.30 -10.17 -11.25
CA ASN A 175 -2.89 -8.91 -11.87
C ASN A 175 -2.16 -7.96 -10.89
N GLY A 176 -2.07 -8.34 -9.62
CA GLY A 176 -1.34 -7.60 -8.59
C GLY A 176 0.11 -8.04 -8.48
N ILE A 177 0.62 -7.98 -7.24
CA ILE A 177 1.85 -8.67 -6.87
C ILE A 177 1.72 -9.41 -5.54
N SER A 178 1.85 -10.73 -5.61
CA SER A 178 1.91 -11.56 -4.41
C SER A 178 3.05 -11.11 -3.49
N ARG A 179 2.85 -11.27 -2.17
CA ARG A 179 3.87 -10.96 -1.17
C ARG A 179 5.19 -11.69 -1.45
N LYS A 180 5.12 -12.95 -1.91
CA LYS A 180 6.28 -13.75 -2.33
C LYS A 180 7.07 -13.05 -3.43
N GLU A 181 6.41 -12.74 -4.55
CA GLU A 181 7.08 -12.14 -5.70
C GLU A 181 7.65 -10.76 -5.34
N GLN A 182 6.94 -10.01 -4.46
CA GLN A 182 7.44 -8.73 -3.96
C GLN A 182 8.73 -8.90 -3.16
N THR A 183 8.78 -9.87 -2.25
CA THR A 183 9.99 -10.17 -1.49
C THR A 183 11.17 -10.50 -2.42
N ILE A 184 10.97 -11.39 -3.39
CA ILE A 184 12.01 -11.79 -4.35
C ILE A 184 12.54 -10.56 -5.11
N ARG A 185 11.63 -9.72 -5.64
CA ARG A 185 12.01 -8.53 -6.41
C ARG A 185 12.73 -7.49 -5.57
N THR A 186 12.32 -7.29 -4.33
CA THR A 186 13.01 -6.39 -3.42
C THR A 186 14.39 -6.92 -3.05
N GLU A 187 14.53 -8.22 -2.77
CA GLU A 187 15.84 -8.85 -2.53
C GLU A 187 16.76 -8.66 -3.75
N HIS A 188 16.27 -8.91 -4.98
CA HIS A 188 17.03 -8.65 -6.21
C HIS A 188 17.44 -7.19 -6.37
N MET A 189 16.53 -6.24 -6.11
CA MET A 189 16.82 -4.81 -6.18
C MET A 189 17.97 -4.40 -5.23
N ILE A 190 17.98 -4.95 -4.02
CA ILE A 190 19.03 -4.70 -3.02
C ILE A 190 20.35 -5.34 -3.46
N LEU A 191 20.33 -6.63 -3.86
CA LEU A 191 21.53 -7.36 -4.27
C LEU A 191 22.17 -6.79 -5.54
N GLY A 192 21.36 -6.30 -6.47
CA GLY A 192 21.79 -5.63 -7.69
C GLY A 192 22.23 -4.17 -7.49
N HIS A 193 22.15 -3.66 -6.26
CA HIS A 193 22.42 -2.26 -5.93
C HIS A 193 21.64 -1.25 -6.80
N GLU A 194 20.37 -1.52 -7.12
CA GLU A 194 19.54 -0.71 -8.04
C GLU A 194 19.04 0.61 -7.38
N SER A 195 19.97 1.53 -7.09
CA SER A 195 19.75 2.69 -6.20
C SER A 195 18.63 3.63 -6.64
N VAL A 196 18.52 3.88 -7.94
CA VAL A 196 17.46 4.70 -8.53
C VAL A 196 16.09 4.06 -8.31
N ARG A 197 15.98 2.74 -8.45
CA ARG A 197 14.71 2.02 -8.28
C ARG A 197 14.27 2.03 -6.83
N LEU A 198 15.18 1.82 -5.89
CA LEU A 198 14.87 1.96 -4.46
C LEU A 198 14.38 3.38 -4.16
N LYS A 199 15.10 4.41 -4.62
CA LYS A 199 14.73 5.81 -4.39
C LYS A 199 13.35 6.14 -4.95
N ASN A 200 13.05 5.71 -6.17
CA ASN A 200 11.72 5.90 -6.78
C ASN A 200 10.62 5.15 -5.99
N THR A 201 10.90 3.93 -5.53
CA THR A 201 9.96 3.17 -4.68
C THR A 201 9.67 3.90 -3.36
N VAL A 202 10.70 4.44 -2.71
CA VAL A 202 10.56 5.20 -1.46
C VAL A 202 9.80 6.51 -1.68
N ASN A 203 10.13 7.25 -2.75
CA ASN A 203 9.40 8.46 -3.12
C ASN A 203 7.92 8.16 -3.37
N MET A 204 7.61 7.01 -3.96
CA MET A 204 6.23 6.56 -4.14
C MET A 204 5.51 6.27 -2.84
N CYS A 205 6.19 5.65 -1.87
CA CYS A 205 5.66 5.51 -0.52
C CYS A 205 5.38 6.88 0.10
N SER A 206 6.29 7.85 -0.07
CA SER A 206 6.11 9.23 0.41
C SER A 206 4.88 9.90 -0.22
N ILE A 207 4.72 9.79 -1.54
CA ILE A 207 3.55 10.30 -2.26
C ILE A 207 2.27 9.66 -1.72
N ALA A 208 2.24 8.34 -1.57
CA ALA A 208 1.06 7.64 -1.09
C ALA A 208 0.70 8.03 0.36
N ILE A 209 1.68 8.20 1.24
CA ILE A 209 1.46 8.73 2.61
C ILE A 209 0.85 10.12 2.54
N SER A 210 1.40 11.01 1.71
CA SER A 210 0.91 12.38 1.57
C SER A 210 -0.52 12.41 1.06
N VAL A 211 -0.82 11.66 -0.01
CA VAL A 211 -2.17 11.53 -0.56
C VAL A 211 -3.12 10.99 0.50
N TYR A 212 -2.73 9.94 1.22
CA TYR A 212 -3.57 9.34 2.25
C TYR A 212 -3.93 10.31 3.36
N ARG A 213 -2.95 11.07 3.88
CA ARG A 213 -3.20 12.08 4.93
C ARG A 213 -4.15 13.19 4.48
N GLU A 214 -4.07 13.61 3.22
CA GLU A 214 -5.00 14.60 2.66
C GLU A 214 -6.40 14.00 2.45
N MET A 215 -6.44 12.78 1.90
CA MET A 215 -7.68 12.13 1.49
C MET A 215 -8.46 11.56 2.66
N MET A 216 -7.84 11.07 3.72
CA MET A 216 -8.49 10.41 4.87
C MET A 216 -9.64 11.24 5.48
N PRO A 217 -10.78 10.64 5.89
CA PRO A 217 -11.86 11.35 6.56
C PRO A 217 -11.39 11.98 7.87
N LYS A 218 -11.93 13.15 8.25
CA LYS A 218 -11.48 13.96 9.39
C LYS A 218 -11.72 13.38 10.79
N GLU A 219 -12.22 12.16 10.93
CA GLU A 219 -12.41 11.58 12.26
C GLU A 219 -11.06 11.45 12.98
N ASP A 220 -10.99 11.96 14.21
CA ASP A 220 -9.81 12.00 15.07
C ASP A 220 -9.44 10.57 15.52
N ILE A 221 -8.83 9.83 14.61
CA ILE A 221 -8.51 8.42 14.79
C ILE A 221 -7.00 8.32 14.79
N ARG A 222 -6.42 8.23 15.99
CA ARG A 222 -5.00 7.86 16.13
C ARG A 222 -4.78 6.53 15.40
N PRO A 223 -3.67 6.36 14.66
CA PRO A 223 -3.34 5.05 14.11
C PRO A 223 -3.37 4.03 15.26
N PRO A 224 -4.17 2.96 15.17
CA PRO A 224 -4.08 1.87 16.11
C PRO A 224 -2.74 1.22 15.83
N VAL A 225 -1.68 1.65 16.50
CA VAL A 225 -0.42 0.93 16.34
C VAL A 225 -0.69 -0.47 16.89
N ARG A 226 -0.50 -1.52 16.08
CA ARG A 226 -0.44 -2.90 16.62
C ARG A 226 0.55 -2.82 17.78
N TYR A 227 0.08 -2.96 19.02
CA TYR A 227 0.86 -2.61 20.22
C TYR A 227 2.23 -3.34 20.25
N GLY A 228 2.29 -4.58 19.73
CA GLY A 228 3.55 -5.32 19.58
C GLY A 228 4.49 -4.80 18.48
N SER A 229 3.98 -4.11 17.47
CA SER A 229 4.74 -3.43 16.43
C SER A 229 5.17 -2.02 16.85
N PHE A 230 4.39 -1.34 17.71
CA PHE A 230 4.74 -0.05 18.30
C PHE A 230 5.92 -0.14 19.25
N GLU A 231 6.00 -1.18 20.08
CA GLU A 231 7.14 -1.37 20.98
C GLU A 231 8.41 -1.80 20.22
N LYS A 232 8.26 -2.49 19.07
CA LYS A 232 9.37 -2.67 18.11
C LYS A 232 9.79 -1.32 17.51
N TRP A 233 8.84 -0.46 17.14
CA TRP A 233 9.10 0.88 16.62
C TRP A 233 9.79 1.81 17.66
N LYS A 234 9.33 1.80 18.92
CA LYS A 234 9.98 2.52 20.04
C LYS A 234 11.40 2.04 20.32
N ARG A 235 11.69 0.74 20.19
CA ARG A 235 13.06 0.22 20.35
C ARG A 235 13.99 0.74 19.26
N TYR A 236 13.53 0.84 18.02
CA TYR A 236 14.31 1.40 16.91
C TYR A 236 14.58 2.90 17.08
N LEU A 237 13.60 3.68 17.54
CA LEU A 237 13.76 5.12 17.78
C LEU A 237 14.55 5.48 19.05
N LYS A 238 14.84 4.52 19.95
CA LYS A 238 15.65 4.73 21.16
C LYS A 238 17.13 4.38 20.98
N ILE A 239 17.52 3.85 19.82
CA ILE A 239 18.90 3.46 19.51
C ILE A 239 19.67 4.59 18.79
N PHE A 240 19.02 5.73 18.53
CA PHE A 240 19.64 6.95 18.02
C PHE A 240 19.28 8.15 18.91
#